data_AF-D6E694-F1
#
_entry.id   AF-D6E694-F1
#
_cell.length_a   1.000
_cell.length_b   1.000
_cell.length_c   1.000
_cell.angle_alpha   90.00
_cell.angle_beta   90.00
_cell.angle_gamma   90.00
#
_symmetry.space_group_name_H-M   'P 1'
#
loop_
_entity.id
_entity.type
_entity.pdbx_description
1 polymer ?
#
loop_
_entity_poly.entity_id
_entity_poly.type
_entity_poly.pdbx_seq_one_letter_code
_entity_poly.pdbx_strand_id
1 'polypeptide(L)'
;MKAGNYHIYMDAVKTNGTVETKQVDLLVTSAWNATSFKVNPSKVLVGESVDASITFDPQSNLVGLQYNYVWQLGNTWDYWDSTLLNGQASTEASHTYTFDRHGHYNLYADVMGTDGKKVTLQSTVEVDLPYTFEGVSLSSSNVTLENSVSVSPIIEGDAAGASYNYVWSYDGRWGEGDWSSTMNETGVATKDAAWSFMPKKAGRYDIYIDVLAPDGTKDTKQVSLNVARGWEANSLQTSLNSPQKVGTSVDYYVNVTGDRSSRVRYNYVWATSGWGRWDSTINSEGDYTTAEKSTFTPSLSGDYNLYVDLYDPYSGEKITVSTPFHVDKKWKLDGLDVRYPSPLRPGSNVSMTASVSGDTTGLRYNFVWARNGWYSWDSTKQMTGDYTAASSVTYQIENQSGFYDFYLDVVDSNGEAEHAKVGTIRGYSAWDNREAVVWTALNQVGYRSGWEYETPLLDAGGTLCNGRHGWYCATFVWWCFREAGLSNLWGEGGLQSDPEYLANEYRQMGAYSSNIYGAQRGDIVFAYIVPWRNPQSITHAALVVDTSPTTITVVEGNTDGGVWVHTWPKFHWVGYARPAY
;
A
#
# COMPACT_ATOMS: atom_id res chain seq x y z
N MET A 1 47.48 30.34 -88.74
CA MET A 1 48.50 29.72 -87.86
C MET A 1 47.85 29.50 -86.51
N LYS A 2 48.14 28.41 -85.79
CA LYS A 2 47.64 28.23 -84.41
C LYS A 2 48.17 29.36 -83.53
N ALA A 3 47.48 29.73 -82.46
CA ALA A 3 48.05 30.69 -81.51
C ALA A 3 49.36 30.13 -80.92
N GLY A 4 50.38 30.97 -80.79
CA GLY A 4 51.70 30.53 -80.31
C GLY A 4 52.84 31.44 -80.75
N ASN A 5 54.02 31.16 -80.19
CA ASN A 5 55.26 31.80 -80.60
C ASN A 5 55.84 31.05 -81.80
N TYR A 6 56.02 31.76 -82.89
CA TYR A 6 56.66 31.25 -84.09
C TYR A 6 57.99 31.97 -84.26
N HIS A 7 59.03 31.19 -84.49
CA HIS A 7 60.30 31.71 -84.97
C HIS A 7 60.28 31.62 -86.48
N ILE A 8 60.17 32.77 -87.14
CA ILE A 8 60.27 32.85 -88.59
C ILE A 8 61.73 33.09 -88.91
N TYR A 9 62.35 32.09 -89.53
CA TYR A 9 63.71 32.18 -90.02
C TYR A 9 63.68 32.60 -91.48
N MET A 10 64.40 33.67 -91.80
CA MET A 10 64.62 34.09 -93.17
C MET A 10 66.10 33.99 -93.49
N ASP A 11 66.42 33.13 -94.45
CA ASP A 11 67.77 32.91 -94.95
C ASP A 11 68.00 33.78 -96.18
N ALA A 12 68.92 34.75 -96.06
CA ALA A 12 69.37 35.55 -97.18
C ALA A 12 70.72 35.02 -97.68
N VAL A 13 70.76 34.48 -98.89
CA VAL A 13 72.00 34.01 -99.53
C VAL A 13 72.68 35.19 -100.21
N LYS A 14 73.86 35.58 -99.72
CA LYS A 14 74.68 36.65 -100.31
C LYS A 14 75.32 36.18 -101.61
N THR A 15 75.68 37.11 -102.49
CA THR A 15 76.31 36.84 -103.80
C THR A 15 77.64 36.07 -103.72
N ASN A 16 78.28 36.03 -102.54
CA ASN A 16 79.48 35.21 -102.27
C ASN A 16 79.17 33.79 -101.73
N GLY A 17 77.90 33.38 -101.72
CA GLY A 17 77.44 32.07 -101.27
C GLY A 17 77.23 31.91 -99.75
N THR A 18 77.48 32.95 -98.94
CA THR A 18 77.22 32.89 -97.49
C THR A 18 75.74 33.14 -97.18
N VAL A 19 75.16 32.33 -96.29
CA VAL A 19 73.77 32.50 -95.82
C VAL A 19 73.77 33.29 -94.53
N GLU A 20 73.01 34.38 -94.49
CA GLU A 20 72.70 35.11 -93.27
C GLU A 20 71.24 34.81 -92.88
N THR A 21 71.06 34.11 -91.77
CA THR A 21 69.73 33.85 -91.20
C THR A 21 69.34 34.97 -90.27
N LYS A 22 68.19 35.62 -90.52
CA LYS A 22 67.52 36.49 -89.55
C LYS A 22 66.32 35.76 -88.96
N GLN A 23 66.30 35.65 -87.64
CA GLN A 23 65.13 35.18 -86.90
C GLN A 23 64.24 36.38 -86.55
N VAL A 24 62.95 36.27 -86.83
CA VAL A 24 61.91 37.17 -86.32
C VAL A 24 60.97 36.34 -85.45
N ASP A 25 60.77 36.79 -84.23
CA ASP A 25 59.79 36.20 -83.32
C ASP A 25 58.41 36.79 -83.62
N LEU A 26 57.48 35.93 -84.03
CA LEU A 26 56.07 36.27 -84.26
C LEU A 26 55.21 35.62 -83.18
N LEU A 27 54.60 36.45 -82.33
CA LEU A 27 53.52 36.00 -81.45
C LEU A 27 52.20 36.07 -82.22
N VAL A 28 51.60 34.92 -82.51
CA VAL A 28 50.23 34.82 -83.01
C VAL A 28 49.29 34.67 -81.82
N THR A 29 48.47 35.69 -81.55
CA THR A 29 47.43 35.64 -80.51
C THR A 29 46.12 35.10 -81.09
N SER A 30 45.27 34.55 -80.23
CA SER A 30 43.90 34.15 -80.63
C SER A 30 43.11 35.37 -81.08
N ALA A 31 42.35 35.21 -82.17
CA ALA A 31 41.51 36.28 -82.74
C ALA A 31 40.23 36.56 -81.92
N TRP A 32 40.03 35.85 -80.81
CA TRP A 32 38.85 35.95 -79.95
C TRP A 32 39.24 35.83 -78.48
N ASN A 33 38.47 36.50 -77.63
CA ASN A 33 38.60 36.41 -76.19
C ASN A 33 37.21 36.45 -75.52
N ALA A 34 36.81 35.34 -74.90
CA ALA A 34 35.58 35.25 -74.12
C ALA A 34 35.86 35.76 -72.70
N THR A 35 35.07 36.73 -72.23
CA THR A 35 35.35 37.48 -71.00
C THR A 35 34.46 37.11 -69.83
N SER A 36 33.19 36.74 -70.08
CA SER A 36 32.28 36.30 -69.02
C SER A 36 31.15 35.43 -69.55
N PHE A 37 30.62 34.59 -68.65
CA PHE A 37 29.42 33.78 -68.89
C PHE A 37 28.36 34.21 -67.88
N LYS A 38 27.24 34.69 -68.40
CA LYS A 38 26.16 35.28 -67.60
C LYS A 38 24.88 34.52 -67.82
N VAL A 39 24.10 34.40 -66.76
CA VAL A 39 22.77 33.80 -66.75
C VAL A 39 21.76 34.85 -66.30
N ASN A 40 20.57 34.83 -66.88
CA ASN A 40 19.49 35.72 -66.51
C ASN A 40 18.13 35.02 -66.68
N PRO A 41 17.30 34.95 -65.64
CA PRO A 41 17.60 35.31 -64.24
C PRO A 41 18.57 34.30 -63.58
N SER A 42 19.25 34.71 -62.49
CA SER A 42 20.12 33.82 -61.71
C SER A 42 19.38 33.00 -60.64
N LYS A 43 18.06 33.18 -60.55
CA LYS A 43 17.16 32.46 -59.65
C LYS A 43 15.82 32.24 -60.34
N VAL A 44 15.33 31.01 -60.37
CA VAL A 44 14.08 30.59 -61.05
C VAL A 44 13.34 29.53 -60.25
N LEU A 45 12.08 29.25 -60.63
CA LEU A 45 11.37 28.06 -60.17
C LEU A 45 11.67 26.86 -61.08
N VAL A 46 11.49 25.65 -60.55
CA VAL A 46 11.56 24.41 -61.36
C VAL A 46 10.65 24.53 -62.59
N GLY A 47 11.19 24.21 -63.77
CA GLY A 47 10.49 24.29 -65.06
C GLY A 47 10.52 25.66 -65.74
N GLU A 48 10.97 26.73 -65.07
CA GLU A 48 11.20 28.02 -65.71
C GLU A 48 12.52 28.04 -66.51
N SER A 49 12.58 28.90 -67.51
CA SER A 49 13.74 29.02 -68.40
C SER A 49 14.78 30.00 -67.85
N VAL A 50 16.06 29.66 -68.05
CA VAL A 50 17.21 30.54 -67.77
C VAL A 50 17.98 30.77 -69.05
N ASP A 51 18.10 32.02 -69.47
CA ASP A 51 18.92 32.37 -70.62
C ASP A 51 20.37 32.59 -70.20
N ALA A 52 21.28 31.98 -70.92
CA ALA A 52 22.70 32.04 -70.68
C ALA A 52 23.42 32.58 -71.92
N SER A 53 24.40 33.46 -71.72
CA SER A 53 25.13 34.11 -72.82
C SER A 53 26.60 34.35 -72.47
N ILE A 54 27.44 34.28 -73.51
CA ILE A 54 28.87 34.52 -73.42
C ILE A 54 29.19 35.91 -73.95
N THR A 55 29.91 36.70 -73.17
CA THR A 55 30.42 38.01 -73.59
C THR A 55 31.82 37.89 -74.14
N PHE A 56 32.14 38.64 -75.19
CA PHE A 56 33.45 38.69 -75.84
C PHE A 56 34.00 40.11 -75.85
N ASP A 57 35.32 40.26 -76.00
CA ASP A 57 35.92 41.56 -76.27
C ASP A 57 35.39 42.14 -77.60
N PRO A 58 35.18 43.47 -77.71
CA PRO A 58 34.54 44.10 -78.88
C PRO A 58 35.18 43.82 -80.25
N GLN A 59 36.45 43.42 -80.29
CA GLN A 59 37.20 43.11 -81.51
C GLN A 59 37.35 41.60 -81.78
N SER A 60 36.67 40.74 -81.01
CA SER A 60 36.75 39.29 -81.17
C SER A 60 36.12 38.82 -82.48
N ASN A 61 36.82 37.97 -83.22
CA ASN A 61 36.27 37.25 -84.36
C ASN A 61 35.60 35.95 -83.90
N LEU A 62 34.26 35.90 -83.99
CA LEU A 62 33.45 34.77 -83.51
C LEU A 62 33.21 33.69 -84.58
N VAL A 63 33.72 33.88 -85.80
CA VAL A 63 33.46 32.98 -86.92
C VAL A 63 34.07 31.61 -86.65
N GLY A 64 33.23 30.57 -86.73
CA GLY A 64 33.64 29.17 -86.57
C GLY A 64 33.88 28.73 -85.13
N LEU A 65 33.52 29.55 -84.13
CA LEU A 65 33.51 29.12 -82.73
C LEU A 65 32.42 28.08 -82.49
N GLN A 66 32.72 27.14 -81.60
CA GLN A 66 31.78 26.14 -81.12
C GLN A 66 31.66 26.23 -79.60
N TYR A 67 30.49 25.90 -79.09
CA TYR A 67 30.14 26.06 -77.67
C TYR A 67 29.63 24.75 -77.08
N ASN A 68 30.08 24.46 -75.85
CA ASN A 68 29.51 23.42 -75.02
C ASN A 68 28.92 24.05 -73.75
N TYR A 69 27.62 23.91 -73.58
CA TYR A 69 26.90 24.34 -72.39
C TYR A 69 26.72 23.13 -71.49
N VAL A 70 27.24 23.21 -70.27
CA VAL A 70 27.24 22.13 -69.28
C VAL A 70 26.59 22.64 -68.02
N TRP A 71 25.76 21.82 -67.39
CA TRP A 71 25.25 22.11 -66.05
C TRP A 71 25.46 20.92 -65.14
N GLN A 72 25.58 21.19 -63.85
CA GLN A 72 25.75 20.22 -62.78
C GLN A 72 24.93 20.66 -61.58
N LEU A 73 24.11 19.78 -61.02
CA LEU A 73 23.37 20.04 -59.78
C LEU A 73 24.27 19.80 -58.56
N GLY A 74 24.36 20.80 -57.68
CA GLY A 74 25.24 20.76 -56.52
C GLY A 74 26.73 20.77 -56.90
N ASN A 75 27.55 20.13 -56.07
CA ASN A 75 29.01 20.12 -56.21
C ASN A 75 29.58 18.77 -56.68
N THR A 76 28.73 17.79 -57.00
CA THR A 76 29.14 16.48 -57.52
C THR A 76 28.58 16.25 -58.93
N TRP A 77 29.27 15.47 -59.76
CA TRP A 77 28.86 15.17 -61.14
C TRP A 77 27.87 13.99 -61.19
N ASP A 78 27.03 13.84 -60.17
CA ASP A 78 26.05 12.76 -60.08
C ASP A 78 24.81 13.05 -60.94
N TYR A 79 24.49 14.33 -61.11
CA TYR A 79 23.39 14.82 -61.95
C TYR A 79 23.86 16.03 -62.75
N TRP A 80 24.10 15.82 -64.04
CA TRP A 80 24.65 16.81 -64.96
C TRP A 80 24.26 16.47 -66.40
N ASP A 81 24.32 17.45 -67.29
CA ASP A 81 24.19 17.23 -68.73
C ASP A 81 25.04 18.26 -69.50
N SER A 82 25.25 18.01 -70.79
CA SER A 82 25.86 18.98 -71.70
C SER A 82 25.34 18.89 -73.12
N THR A 83 25.41 20.01 -73.84
CA THR A 83 25.05 20.04 -75.27
C THR A 83 25.91 19.11 -76.12
N LEU A 84 27.21 18.96 -75.79
CA LEU A 84 28.11 18.02 -76.49
C LEU A 84 27.83 16.55 -76.17
N LEU A 85 27.42 16.23 -74.95
CA LEU A 85 27.04 14.85 -74.58
C LEU A 85 25.87 14.36 -75.46
N ASN A 86 24.98 15.28 -75.84
CA ASN A 86 23.87 15.05 -76.76
C ASN A 86 24.28 15.14 -78.25
N GLY A 87 25.59 15.14 -78.55
CA GLY A 87 26.14 14.94 -79.90
C GLY A 87 26.25 16.17 -80.79
N GLN A 88 25.95 17.39 -80.30
CA GLN A 88 26.07 18.61 -81.09
C GLN A 88 26.72 19.76 -80.31
N ALA A 89 27.81 20.30 -80.85
CA ALA A 89 28.35 21.57 -80.38
C ALA A 89 27.43 22.70 -80.85
N SER A 90 27.07 23.62 -79.97
CA SER A 90 26.31 24.80 -80.36
C SER A 90 27.19 25.72 -81.21
N THR A 91 26.59 26.38 -82.20
CA THR A 91 27.21 27.49 -82.95
C THR A 91 26.79 28.85 -82.41
N GLU A 92 25.84 28.87 -81.48
CA GLU A 92 25.31 30.09 -80.85
C GLU A 92 26.04 30.37 -79.53
N ALA A 93 26.39 31.63 -79.32
CA ALA A 93 27.01 32.12 -78.07
C ALA A 93 26.00 32.27 -76.91
N SER A 94 24.79 31.75 -77.07
CA SER A 94 23.73 31.71 -76.06
C SER A 94 23.06 30.33 -75.99
N HIS A 95 22.49 30.02 -74.83
CA HIS A 95 21.71 28.80 -74.59
C HIS A 95 20.63 29.06 -73.54
N THR A 96 19.50 28.38 -73.65
CA THR A 96 18.41 28.46 -72.67
C THR A 96 18.32 27.13 -71.93
N TYR A 97 18.47 27.19 -70.61
CA TYR A 97 18.32 26.03 -69.72
C TYR A 97 16.90 25.93 -69.19
N THR A 98 16.47 24.72 -68.86
CA THR A 98 15.29 24.45 -68.04
C THR A 98 15.63 23.31 -67.10
N PHE A 99 15.32 23.46 -65.82
CA PHE A 99 15.71 22.51 -64.78
C PHE A 99 14.49 21.78 -64.24
N ASP A 100 14.60 20.47 -64.07
CA ASP A 100 13.53 19.60 -63.57
C ASP A 100 13.64 19.28 -62.08
N ARG A 101 14.70 19.76 -61.42
CA ARG A 101 14.92 19.61 -59.98
C ARG A 101 15.31 20.93 -59.36
N HIS A 102 14.88 21.16 -58.12
CA HIS A 102 15.33 22.31 -57.36
C HIS A 102 16.78 22.12 -56.87
N GLY A 103 17.43 23.23 -56.52
CA GLY A 103 18.75 23.29 -55.94
C GLY A 103 19.70 24.26 -56.67
N HIS A 104 20.94 24.28 -56.20
CA HIS A 104 21.99 25.13 -56.76
C HIS A 104 22.69 24.44 -57.93
N TYR A 105 22.65 25.03 -59.11
CA TYR A 105 23.32 24.54 -60.31
C TYR A 105 24.61 25.31 -60.59
N ASN A 106 25.68 24.57 -60.86
CA ASN A 106 26.91 25.10 -61.46
C ASN A 106 26.81 24.96 -62.99
N LEU A 107 26.92 26.07 -63.70
CA LEU A 107 26.83 26.11 -65.16
C LEU A 107 28.20 26.47 -65.73
N TYR A 108 28.61 25.74 -66.77
CA TYR A 108 29.86 25.95 -67.49
C TYR A 108 29.60 26.19 -68.97
N ALA A 109 30.39 27.07 -69.57
CA ALA A 109 30.42 27.30 -71.00
C ALA A 109 31.85 27.10 -71.51
N ASP A 110 32.06 26.05 -72.31
CA ASP A 110 33.30 25.87 -73.04
C ASP A 110 33.21 26.55 -74.41
N VAL A 111 34.09 27.52 -74.64
CA VAL A 111 34.29 28.15 -75.96
C VAL A 111 35.47 27.47 -76.65
N MET A 112 35.21 26.90 -77.83
CA MET A 112 36.17 26.15 -78.62
C MET A 112 36.45 26.87 -79.93
N GLY A 113 37.69 27.31 -80.12
CA GLY A 113 38.13 28.02 -81.31
C GLY A 113 38.73 27.12 -82.39
N THR A 114 38.65 27.56 -83.65
CA THR A 114 39.32 26.90 -84.79
C THR A 114 40.85 26.92 -84.70
N ASP A 115 41.40 27.80 -83.85
CA ASP A 115 42.81 27.86 -83.49
C ASP A 115 43.25 26.74 -82.52
N GLY A 116 42.30 25.96 -82.01
CA GLY A 116 42.50 24.91 -81.01
C GLY A 116 42.49 25.41 -79.56
N LYS A 117 42.24 26.69 -79.32
CA LYS A 117 42.08 27.24 -77.96
C LYS A 117 40.73 26.83 -77.38
N LYS A 118 40.73 26.41 -76.11
CA LYS A 118 39.53 26.18 -75.31
C LYS A 118 39.53 27.12 -74.10
N VAL A 119 38.42 27.79 -73.84
CA VAL A 119 38.20 28.59 -72.62
C VAL A 119 36.94 28.07 -71.94
N THR A 120 37.03 27.79 -70.64
CA THR A 120 35.86 27.42 -69.82
C THR A 120 35.50 28.59 -68.92
N LEU A 121 34.25 29.02 -69.00
CA LEU A 121 33.66 30.05 -68.14
C LEU A 121 32.61 29.40 -67.25
N GLN A 122 32.30 30.02 -66.11
CA GLN A 122 31.34 29.48 -65.15
C GLN A 122 30.34 30.53 -64.66
N SER A 123 29.15 30.07 -64.30
CA SER A 123 28.09 30.82 -63.65
C SER A 123 27.28 29.89 -62.74
N THR A 124 26.34 30.42 -61.98
CA THR A 124 25.47 29.60 -61.12
C THR A 124 24.02 30.05 -61.20
N VAL A 125 23.10 29.12 -60.93
CA VAL A 125 21.67 29.38 -60.84
C VAL A 125 21.10 28.69 -59.62
N GLU A 126 20.20 29.38 -58.91
CA GLU A 126 19.36 28.76 -57.88
C GLU A 126 18.00 28.43 -58.47
N VAL A 127 17.57 27.17 -58.31
CA VAL A 127 16.25 26.71 -58.73
C VAL A 127 15.45 26.37 -57.49
N ASP A 128 14.37 27.10 -57.23
CA ASP A 128 13.48 26.85 -56.09
C ASP A 128 12.26 26.03 -56.51
N LEU A 129 11.61 25.36 -55.55
CA LEU A 129 10.28 24.79 -55.77
C LEU A 129 9.24 25.91 -55.93
N PRO A 130 8.16 25.69 -56.71
CA PRO A 130 7.09 26.68 -56.90
C PRO A 130 6.23 26.94 -55.66
N TYR A 131 6.57 26.29 -54.53
CA TYR A 131 5.89 26.43 -53.26
C TYR A 131 6.85 26.29 -52.06
N THR A 132 6.42 26.80 -50.91
CA THR A 132 7.04 26.51 -49.60
C THR A 132 6.08 25.73 -48.71
N PHE A 133 6.61 24.90 -47.82
CA PHE A 133 5.84 24.13 -46.85
C PHE A 133 6.08 24.67 -45.44
N GLU A 134 5.15 25.50 -44.96
CA GLU A 134 5.32 26.28 -43.73
C GLU A 134 4.95 25.50 -42.46
N GLY A 135 4.05 24.51 -42.56
CA GLY A 135 3.63 23.74 -41.40
C GLY A 135 2.40 22.87 -41.61
N VAL A 136 1.86 22.32 -40.53
CA VAL A 136 0.67 21.48 -40.54
C VAL A 136 -0.49 22.22 -39.87
N SER A 137 -1.64 22.23 -40.52
CA SER A 137 -2.89 22.77 -39.98
C SER A 137 -3.79 21.64 -39.50
N LEU A 138 -4.45 21.87 -38.35
CA LEU A 138 -5.50 21.02 -37.80
C LEU A 138 -6.79 21.83 -37.71
N SER A 139 -7.94 21.21 -38.02
CA SER A 139 -9.24 21.83 -37.76
C SER A 139 -9.50 22.07 -36.26
N SER A 140 -8.85 21.29 -35.40
CA SER A 140 -8.78 21.52 -33.95
C SER A 140 -7.53 20.86 -33.38
N SER A 141 -6.86 21.50 -32.42
CA SER A 141 -5.74 20.91 -31.66
C SER A 141 -6.22 20.04 -30.48
N ASN A 142 -7.51 20.10 -30.14
CA ASN A 142 -8.13 19.31 -29.08
C ASN A 142 -9.43 18.69 -29.60
N VAL A 143 -9.54 17.38 -29.50
CA VAL A 143 -10.69 16.64 -30.01
C VAL A 143 -11.06 15.56 -29.01
N THR A 144 -12.32 15.20 -28.94
CA THR A 144 -12.74 14.02 -28.17
C THR A 144 -12.69 12.79 -29.09
N LEU A 145 -12.43 11.59 -28.57
CA LEU A 145 -12.47 10.31 -29.33
C LEU A 145 -13.65 10.24 -30.32
N GLU A 146 -13.56 9.46 -31.39
CA GLU A 146 -14.60 9.32 -32.45
C GLU A 146 -14.89 10.58 -33.28
N ASN A 147 -14.40 11.76 -32.90
CA ASN A 147 -14.49 12.93 -33.76
C ASN A 147 -13.25 12.99 -34.66
N SER A 148 -13.46 13.17 -35.96
CA SER A 148 -12.37 13.35 -36.92
C SER A 148 -11.78 14.76 -36.84
N VAL A 149 -10.48 14.86 -37.05
CA VAL A 149 -9.78 16.12 -37.29
C VAL A 149 -9.34 16.20 -38.75
N SER A 150 -9.58 17.34 -39.39
CA SER A 150 -9.03 17.60 -40.72
C SER A 150 -7.58 18.06 -40.59
N VAL A 151 -6.70 17.41 -41.33
CA VAL A 151 -5.25 17.66 -41.37
C VAL A 151 -4.88 18.15 -42.76
N SER A 152 -4.26 19.32 -42.88
CA SER A 152 -3.83 19.86 -44.17
C SER A 152 -2.46 20.54 -44.08
N PRO A 153 -1.65 20.53 -45.15
CA PRO A 153 -0.41 21.28 -45.17
C PRO A 153 -0.70 22.78 -45.30
N ILE A 154 0.14 23.60 -44.67
CA ILE A 154 0.18 25.05 -44.86
C ILE A 154 1.21 25.31 -45.96
N ILE A 155 0.73 25.68 -47.14
CA ILE A 155 1.55 25.85 -48.35
C ILE A 155 1.34 27.25 -48.90
N GLU A 156 2.45 27.92 -49.24
CA GLU A 156 2.45 29.16 -50.03
C GLU A 156 2.99 28.86 -51.43
N GLY A 157 2.33 29.36 -52.48
CA GLY A 157 2.71 29.11 -53.88
C GLY A 157 1.89 28.00 -54.57
N ASP A 158 2.42 27.47 -55.67
CA ASP A 158 1.76 26.44 -56.49
C ASP A 158 2.28 25.03 -56.18
N ALA A 159 1.49 24.26 -55.43
CA ALA A 159 1.79 22.87 -55.09
C ALA A 159 0.99 21.82 -55.90
N ALA A 160 0.48 22.16 -57.08
CA ALA A 160 -0.27 21.20 -57.92
C ALA A 160 0.54 19.93 -58.25
N GLY A 161 1.87 20.06 -58.34
CA GLY A 161 2.78 18.94 -58.57
C GLY A 161 3.06 18.08 -57.32
N ALA A 162 2.83 18.59 -56.11
CA ALA A 162 3.19 17.91 -54.87
C ALA A 162 2.33 16.66 -54.61
N SER A 163 2.82 15.78 -53.75
CA SER A 163 2.06 14.68 -53.16
C SER A 163 2.34 14.58 -51.67
N TYR A 164 1.47 13.92 -50.92
CA TYR A 164 1.44 13.98 -49.47
C TYR A 164 1.45 12.60 -48.86
N ASN A 165 2.19 12.46 -47.76
CA ASN A 165 2.05 11.34 -46.85
C ASN A 165 1.71 11.87 -45.46
N TYR A 166 0.52 11.54 -44.97
CA TYR A 166 0.06 11.91 -43.64
C TYR A 166 0.43 10.80 -42.67
N VAL A 167 1.18 11.12 -41.62
CA VAL A 167 1.69 10.17 -40.62
C VAL A 167 1.16 10.56 -39.26
N TRP A 168 0.87 9.59 -38.41
CA TRP A 168 0.57 9.84 -37.01
C TRP A 168 1.39 8.90 -36.13
N SER A 169 1.79 9.38 -34.96
CA SER A 169 2.34 8.57 -33.87
C SER A 169 1.58 8.86 -32.58
N TYR A 170 1.45 7.86 -31.71
CA TYR A 170 0.70 7.93 -30.46
C TYR A 170 1.63 7.95 -29.25
N ASP A 171 1.56 9.00 -28.45
CA ASP A 171 2.46 9.28 -27.31
C ASP A 171 3.95 9.14 -27.65
N GLY A 172 4.34 9.54 -28.87
CA GLY A 172 5.72 9.45 -29.37
C GLY A 172 6.21 8.02 -29.66
N ARG A 173 5.32 7.02 -29.65
CA ARG A 173 5.66 5.62 -29.93
C ARG A 173 5.53 5.32 -31.42
N TRP A 174 6.43 4.45 -31.90
CA TRP A 174 6.51 4.00 -33.30
C TRP A 174 6.46 2.47 -33.42
N GLY A 175 5.91 1.80 -32.40
CA GLY A 175 5.66 0.36 -32.42
C GLY A 175 4.41 0.00 -33.21
N GLU A 176 4.24 -1.29 -33.55
CA GLU A 176 3.02 -1.79 -34.18
C GLU A 176 1.77 -1.35 -33.40
N GLY A 177 0.81 -0.74 -34.10
CA GLY A 177 -0.43 -0.23 -33.50
C GLY A 177 -0.34 1.13 -32.80
N ASP A 178 0.83 1.75 -32.74
CA ASP A 178 1.06 3.08 -32.16
C ASP A 178 1.47 4.14 -33.20
N TRP A 179 1.55 3.77 -34.49
CA TRP A 179 1.69 4.71 -35.61
C TRP A 179 1.11 4.11 -36.89
N SER A 180 0.83 4.96 -37.88
CA SER A 180 0.61 4.55 -39.28
C SER A 180 0.78 5.78 -40.19
N SER A 181 0.64 5.57 -41.50
CA SER A 181 0.57 6.66 -42.47
C SER A 181 -0.30 6.30 -43.65
N THR A 182 -0.78 7.31 -44.39
CA THR A 182 -1.54 7.09 -45.62
C THR A 182 -0.73 6.29 -46.64
N MET A 183 0.58 6.54 -46.75
CA MET A 183 1.46 5.79 -47.66
C MET A 183 1.70 4.36 -47.20
N ASN A 184 1.81 4.11 -45.90
CA ASN A 184 1.88 2.74 -45.35
C ASN A 184 0.60 1.95 -45.62
N GLU A 185 -0.56 2.60 -45.58
CA GLU A 185 -1.87 1.97 -45.78
C GLU A 185 -2.21 1.73 -47.25
N THR A 186 -1.79 2.63 -48.15
CA THR A 186 -2.16 2.61 -49.58
C THR A 186 -1.02 2.24 -50.52
N GLY A 187 0.22 2.24 -50.03
CA GLY A 187 1.45 1.98 -50.79
C GLY A 187 1.98 3.19 -51.59
N VAL A 188 1.25 4.31 -51.66
CA VAL A 188 1.61 5.49 -52.46
C VAL A 188 1.29 6.80 -51.73
N ALA A 189 1.97 7.89 -52.09
CA ALA A 189 1.61 9.23 -51.61
C ALA A 189 0.31 9.71 -52.28
N THR A 190 -0.55 10.40 -51.54
CA THR A 190 -1.82 10.93 -52.06
C THR A 190 -1.63 12.29 -52.74
N LYS A 191 -2.56 12.65 -53.64
CA LYS A 191 -2.67 14.01 -54.20
C LYS A 191 -3.63 14.91 -53.42
N ASP A 192 -4.38 14.34 -52.48
CA ASP A 192 -5.32 15.09 -51.66
C ASP A 192 -4.54 15.94 -50.65
N ALA A 193 -4.69 17.28 -50.73
CA ALA A 193 -4.11 18.23 -49.80
C ALA A 193 -4.90 18.34 -48.47
N ALA A 194 -5.68 17.32 -48.13
CA ALA A 194 -6.36 17.20 -46.85
C ALA A 194 -6.55 15.72 -46.48
N TRP A 195 -6.45 15.41 -45.19
CA TRP A 195 -6.69 14.09 -44.65
C TRP A 195 -7.61 14.16 -43.43
N SER A 196 -8.62 13.29 -43.38
CA SER A 196 -9.51 13.18 -42.22
C SER A 196 -8.97 12.10 -41.27
N PHE A 197 -8.39 12.54 -40.16
CA PHE A 197 -7.85 11.65 -39.15
C PHE A 197 -8.87 11.35 -38.04
N MET A 198 -9.12 10.08 -37.77
CA MET A 198 -9.98 9.65 -36.68
C MET A 198 -9.15 8.87 -35.62
N PRO A 199 -8.86 9.47 -34.46
CA PRO A 199 -8.07 8.82 -33.42
C PRO A 199 -8.84 7.67 -32.77
N LYS A 200 -8.13 6.57 -32.47
CA LYS A 200 -8.72 5.36 -31.85
C LYS A 200 -8.47 5.25 -30.35
N LYS A 201 -7.46 5.97 -29.84
CA LYS A 201 -7.08 6.02 -28.42
C LYS A 201 -7.10 7.47 -27.93
N ALA A 202 -7.48 7.69 -26.67
CA ALA A 202 -7.27 8.99 -26.03
C ALA A 202 -5.79 9.16 -25.68
N GLY A 203 -5.29 10.39 -25.70
CA GLY A 203 -3.88 10.72 -25.46
C GLY A 203 -3.33 11.71 -26.48
N ARG A 204 -2.00 11.82 -26.55
CA ARG A 204 -1.33 12.79 -27.42
C ARG A 204 -0.94 12.11 -28.73
N TYR A 205 -1.28 12.72 -29.85
CA TYR A 205 -0.81 12.33 -31.17
C TYR A 205 0.14 13.38 -31.70
N ASP A 206 1.23 12.94 -32.31
CA ASP A 206 2.04 13.78 -33.18
C ASP A 206 1.67 13.44 -34.62
N ILE A 207 1.14 14.44 -35.33
CA ILE A 207 0.70 14.35 -36.72
C ILE A 207 1.77 14.98 -37.59
N TYR A 208 2.23 14.24 -38.59
CA TYR A 208 3.22 14.69 -39.57
C TYR A 208 2.60 14.74 -40.95
N ILE A 209 3.11 15.64 -41.78
CA ILE A 209 2.91 15.58 -43.23
C ILE A 209 4.31 15.56 -43.84
N ASP A 210 4.58 14.53 -44.64
CA ASP A 210 5.64 14.59 -45.64
C ASP A 210 5.06 15.18 -46.92
N VAL A 211 5.61 16.30 -47.39
CA VAL A 211 5.32 16.87 -48.70
C VAL A 211 6.41 16.42 -49.66
N LEU A 212 6.03 15.65 -50.68
CA LEU A 212 6.91 15.13 -51.72
C LEU A 212 6.76 15.98 -52.99
N ALA A 213 7.84 16.63 -53.40
CA ALA A 213 7.90 17.40 -54.64
C ALA A 213 8.03 16.48 -55.87
N PRO A 214 7.70 16.98 -57.09
CA PRO A 214 7.86 16.20 -58.33
C PRO A 214 9.28 15.69 -58.58
N ASP A 215 10.29 16.40 -58.09
CA ASP A 215 11.71 16.03 -58.22
C ASP A 215 12.16 14.97 -57.21
N GLY A 216 11.25 14.46 -56.39
CA GLY A 216 11.48 13.41 -55.40
C GLY A 216 11.93 13.92 -54.03
N THR A 217 12.08 15.23 -53.85
CA THR A 217 12.46 15.80 -52.56
C THR A 217 11.32 15.75 -51.55
N LYS A 218 11.69 15.63 -50.27
CA LYS A 218 10.75 15.46 -49.16
C LYS A 218 11.03 16.48 -48.06
N ASP A 219 10.00 17.23 -47.68
CA ASP A 219 10.00 18.03 -46.46
C ASP A 219 8.96 17.49 -45.48
N THR A 220 9.30 17.45 -44.19
CA THR A 220 8.44 16.90 -43.13
C THR A 220 8.21 17.97 -42.07
N LYS A 221 6.94 18.23 -41.76
CA LYS A 221 6.54 19.08 -40.63
C LYS A 221 5.57 18.31 -39.74
N GLN A 222 5.44 18.77 -38.49
CA GLN A 222 4.61 18.12 -37.48
C GLN A 222 3.77 19.11 -36.68
N VAL A 223 2.70 18.61 -36.07
CA VAL A 223 1.86 19.31 -35.09
C VAL A 223 1.31 18.30 -34.09
N SER A 224 1.07 18.73 -32.85
CA SER A 224 0.47 17.87 -31.82
C SER A 224 -1.05 18.03 -31.74
N LEU A 225 -1.74 16.90 -31.56
CA LEU A 225 -3.18 16.79 -31.34
C LEU A 225 -3.43 16.13 -29.99
N ASN A 226 -4.23 16.73 -29.13
CA ASN A 226 -4.69 16.11 -27.88
C ASN A 226 -6.07 15.49 -28.09
N VAL A 227 -6.20 14.22 -27.71
CA VAL A 227 -7.45 13.47 -27.83
C VAL A 227 -7.99 13.13 -26.44
N ALA A 228 -9.10 13.75 -26.05
CA ALA A 228 -9.80 13.43 -24.82
C ALA A 228 -10.69 12.18 -24.98
N ARG A 229 -10.83 11.35 -23.94
CA ARG A 229 -11.72 10.19 -23.99
C ARG A 229 -13.21 10.55 -24.01
N GLY A 230 -13.57 11.73 -23.48
CA GLY A 230 -14.95 12.25 -23.48
C GLY A 230 -15.75 11.94 -22.23
N TRP A 231 -15.09 11.39 -21.21
CA TRP A 231 -15.64 11.24 -19.87
C TRP A 231 -14.54 11.38 -18.83
N GLU A 232 -14.93 11.79 -17.62
CA GLU A 232 -14.04 11.88 -16.46
C GLU A 232 -14.71 11.26 -15.25
N ALA A 233 -13.92 10.61 -14.40
CA ALA A 233 -14.36 9.98 -13.16
C ALA A 233 -13.86 10.79 -11.95
N ASN A 234 -14.78 11.11 -11.05
CA ASN A 234 -14.45 11.72 -9.77
C ASN A 234 -13.90 10.68 -8.77
N SER A 235 -13.59 11.12 -7.56
CA SER A 235 -13.27 10.20 -6.47
C SER A 235 -14.49 9.34 -6.09
N LEU A 236 -14.21 8.10 -5.68
CA LEU A 236 -15.21 7.17 -5.15
C LEU A 236 -15.92 7.79 -3.93
N GLN A 237 -17.26 7.74 -3.94
CA GLN A 237 -18.13 8.24 -2.89
C GLN A 237 -18.86 7.08 -2.22
N THR A 238 -19.15 7.23 -0.93
CA THR A 238 -20.00 6.31 -0.16
C THR A 238 -21.25 7.05 0.33
N SER A 239 -22.38 6.36 0.41
CA SER A 239 -23.63 6.96 0.92
C SER A 239 -23.59 7.26 2.41
N LEU A 240 -22.68 6.60 3.14
CA LEU A 240 -22.42 6.80 4.55
C LEU A 240 -20.91 6.96 4.76
N ASN A 241 -20.52 7.84 5.68
CA ASN A 241 -19.11 8.06 6.01
C ASN A 241 -18.55 6.92 6.86
N SER A 242 -17.29 6.58 6.68
CA SER A 242 -16.56 5.70 7.60
C SER A 242 -16.33 6.39 8.96
N PRO A 243 -16.39 5.67 10.10
CA PRO A 243 -16.69 4.24 10.24
C PRO A 243 -18.19 3.92 10.28
N GLN A 244 -18.56 2.67 9.99
CA GLN A 244 -19.92 2.14 10.14
C GLN A 244 -19.93 0.83 10.92
N LYS A 245 -21.08 0.41 11.47
CA LYS A 245 -21.18 -0.87 12.19
C LYS A 245 -21.41 -2.05 11.24
N VAL A 246 -20.98 -3.25 11.65
CA VAL A 246 -21.27 -4.52 10.94
C VAL A 246 -22.75 -4.64 10.58
N GLY A 247 -23.04 -5.03 9.34
CA GLY A 247 -24.39 -5.19 8.79
C GLY A 247 -25.06 -3.90 8.33
N THR A 248 -24.43 -2.73 8.49
CA THR A 248 -24.90 -1.50 7.85
C THR A 248 -24.59 -1.54 6.36
N SER A 249 -25.63 -1.47 5.53
CA SER A 249 -25.47 -1.36 4.07
C SER A 249 -25.02 0.04 3.66
N VAL A 250 -23.98 0.09 2.83
CA VAL A 250 -23.37 1.32 2.31
C VAL A 250 -23.33 1.23 0.79
N ASP A 251 -23.96 2.19 0.11
CA ASP A 251 -23.81 2.30 -1.34
C ASP A 251 -22.48 2.99 -1.64
N TYR A 252 -21.75 2.52 -2.66
CA TYR A 252 -20.54 3.17 -3.14
C TYR A 252 -20.58 3.29 -4.65
N TYR A 253 -20.14 4.45 -5.14
CA TYR A 253 -20.32 4.88 -6.52
C TYR A 253 -19.27 5.89 -6.94
N VAL A 254 -19.19 6.13 -8.24
CA VAL A 254 -18.30 7.12 -8.84
C VAL A 254 -19.13 8.01 -9.73
N ASN A 255 -19.05 9.32 -9.52
CA ASN A 255 -19.70 10.26 -10.42
C ASN A 255 -18.87 10.37 -11.71
N VAL A 256 -19.42 9.87 -12.81
CA VAL A 256 -18.83 9.96 -14.15
C VAL A 256 -19.53 11.06 -14.94
N THR A 257 -18.77 11.98 -15.50
CA THR A 257 -19.29 13.13 -16.27
C THR A 257 -18.72 13.16 -17.67
N GLY A 258 -19.29 13.99 -18.56
CA GLY A 258 -18.88 14.11 -19.97
C GLY A 258 -19.85 13.44 -20.93
N ASP A 259 -19.81 13.87 -22.20
CA ASP A 259 -20.77 13.47 -23.23
C ASP A 259 -20.79 11.97 -23.52
N ARG A 260 -19.75 11.24 -23.07
CA ARG A 260 -19.61 9.79 -23.26
C ARG A 260 -19.73 8.97 -21.97
N SER A 261 -20.16 9.56 -20.86
CA SER A 261 -20.26 8.85 -19.57
C SER A 261 -21.15 7.60 -19.62
N SER A 262 -22.21 7.60 -20.44
CA SER A 262 -23.19 6.50 -20.54
C SER A 262 -22.63 5.17 -21.07
N ARG A 263 -21.45 5.18 -21.71
CA ARG A 263 -20.79 3.95 -22.19
C ARG A 263 -19.92 3.28 -21.13
N VAL A 264 -19.59 3.99 -20.06
CA VAL A 264 -18.76 3.46 -18.98
C VAL A 264 -19.50 2.30 -18.30
N ARG A 265 -18.72 1.27 -17.97
CA ARG A 265 -19.16 0.08 -17.26
C ARG A 265 -18.37 -0.04 -15.97
N TYR A 266 -18.95 -0.68 -14.97
CA TYR A 266 -18.44 -0.66 -13.62
C TYR A 266 -18.20 -2.08 -13.10
N ASN A 267 -17.16 -2.23 -12.28
CA ASN A 267 -16.96 -3.37 -11.41
C ASN A 267 -16.73 -2.84 -10.01
N TYR A 268 -17.62 -3.21 -9.10
CA TYR A 268 -17.55 -2.79 -7.70
C TYR A 268 -16.88 -3.88 -6.90
N VAL A 269 -15.82 -3.55 -6.20
CA VAL A 269 -15.01 -4.52 -5.43
C VAL A 269 -14.89 -4.03 -4.00
N TRP A 270 -14.99 -4.93 -3.04
CA TRP A 270 -14.54 -4.68 -1.67
C TRP A 270 -13.50 -5.72 -1.31
N ALA A 271 -12.50 -5.32 -0.53
CA ALA A 271 -11.51 -6.24 0.01
C ALA A 271 -11.15 -5.86 1.45
N THR A 272 -10.94 -6.83 2.32
CA THR A 272 -10.31 -6.60 3.62
C THR A 272 -8.87 -6.14 3.41
N SER A 273 -8.31 -5.45 4.41
CA SER A 273 -6.87 -5.15 4.42
C SER A 273 -6.04 -6.43 4.16
N GLY A 274 -5.10 -6.35 3.22
CA GLY A 274 -4.28 -7.50 2.79
C GLY A 274 -4.99 -8.53 1.90
N TRP A 275 -6.19 -8.25 1.37
CA TRP A 275 -6.92 -9.09 0.40
C TRP A 275 -7.30 -10.50 0.88
N GLY A 276 -7.29 -10.75 2.20
CA GLY A 276 -7.67 -12.06 2.77
C GLY A 276 -9.13 -12.45 2.50
N ARG A 277 -10.02 -11.47 2.35
CA ARG A 277 -11.40 -11.63 1.86
C ARG A 277 -11.70 -10.51 0.89
N TRP A 278 -12.42 -10.82 -0.17
CA TRP A 278 -12.86 -9.83 -1.14
C TRP A 278 -14.03 -10.40 -1.95
N ASP A 279 -14.78 -9.52 -2.59
CA ASP A 279 -15.75 -9.90 -3.61
C ASP A 279 -15.91 -8.78 -4.65
N SER A 280 -16.51 -9.10 -5.79
CA SER A 280 -16.75 -8.14 -6.87
C SER A 280 -18.07 -8.39 -7.59
N THR A 281 -18.63 -7.35 -8.21
CA THR A 281 -19.82 -7.53 -9.06
C THR A 281 -19.53 -8.39 -10.29
N ILE A 282 -18.30 -8.36 -10.83
CA ILE A 282 -17.90 -9.28 -11.91
C ILE A 282 -17.96 -10.74 -11.44
N ASN A 283 -17.53 -11.06 -10.22
CA ASN A 283 -17.61 -12.43 -9.72
C ASN A 283 -19.06 -12.93 -9.67
N SER A 284 -20.01 -12.05 -9.34
CA SER A 284 -21.42 -12.41 -9.22
C SER A 284 -22.19 -12.37 -10.56
N GLU A 285 -21.86 -11.42 -11.45
CA GLU A 285 -22.62 -11.15 -12.69
C GLU A 285 -21.92 -11.67 -13.96
N GLY A 286 -20.62 -11.97 -13.89
CA GLY A 286 -19.82 -12.50 -15.00
C GLY A 286 -19.27 -11.44 -15.97
N ASP A 287 -19.66 -10.16 -15.82
CA ASP A 287 -19.20 -9.05 -16.66
C ASP A 287 -19.30 -7.70 -15.90
N TYR A 288 -18.77 -6.62 -16.48
CA TYR A 288 -18.95 -5.27 -15.98
C TYR A 288 -20.43 -4.85 -16.09
N THR A 289 -20.93 -4.20 -15.05
CA THR A 289 -22.33 -3.79 -14.94
C THR A 289 -22.57 -2.37 -15.48
N THR A 290 -23.82 -2.06 -15.81
CA THR A 290 -24.28 -0.68 -16.10
C THR A 290 -24.83 0.03 -14.86
N ALA A 291 -24.97 -0.67 -13.73
CA ALA A 291 -25.39 -0.04 -12.49
C ALA A 291 -24.35 0.98 -12.03
N GLU A 292 -24.77 2.23 -11.81
CA GLU A 292 -23.88 3.33 -11.42
C GLU A 292 -23.51 3.32 -9.92
N LYS A 293 -24.06 2.37 -9.16
CA LYS A 293 -23.72 2.12 -7.75
C LYS A 293 -23.84 0.65 -7.39
N SER A 294 -23.13 0.24 -6.36
CA SER A 294 -23.30 -1.06 -5.71
C SER A 294 -23.40 -0.90 -4.20
N THR A 295 -23.99 -1.89 -3.53
CA THR A 295 -24.19 -1.90 -2.08
C THR A 295 -23.21 -2.86 -1.42
N PHE A 296 -22.47 -2.35 -0.44
CA PHE A 296 -21.59 -3.12 0.43
C PHE A 296 -22.23 -3.31 1.81
N THR A 297 -22.37 -4.56 2.24
CA THR A 297 -22.89 -4.91 3.58
C THR A 297 -21.89 -5.83 4.29
N PRO A 298 -20.98 -5.29 5.12
CA PRO A 298 -19.95 -6.08 5.79
C PRO A 298 -20.57 -6.98 6.87
N SER A 299 -20.15 -8.25 6.91
CA SER A 299 -20.52 -9.21 7.97
C SER A 299 -19.49 -9.29 9.10
N LEU A 300 -18.32 -8.70 8.94
CA LEU A 300 -17.23 -8.69 9.92
C LEU A 300 -16.70 -7.27 10.11
N SER A 301 -16.23 -6.96 11.31
CA SER A 301 -15.54 -5.71 11.62
C SER A 301 -14.12 -5.69 11.04
N GLY A 302 -13.52 -4.51 11.00
CA GLY A 302 -12.15 -4.30 10.53
C GLY A 302 -12.04 -3.32 9.37
N ASP A 303 -10.83 -3.25 8.82
CA ASP A 303 -10.49 -2.35 7.73
C ASP A 303 -10.73 -2.97 6.36
N TYR A 304 -11.45 -2.24 5.52
CA TYR A 304 -11.74 -2.57 4.13
C TYR A 304 -11.21 -1.49 3.19
N ASN A 305 -10.99 -1.85 1.93
CA ASN A 305 -10.90 -0.93 0.83
C ASN A 305 -12.04 -1.22 -0.15
N LEU A 306 -12.75 -0.17 -0.55
CA LEU A 306 -13.75 -0.22 -1.61
C LEU A 306 -13.12 0.29 -2.89
N TYR A 307 -13.34 -0.41 -4.00
CA TYR A 307 -12.83 -0.08 -5.31
C TYR A 307 -13.96 -0.03 -6.33
N VAL A 308 -13.81 0.81 -7.33
CA VAL A 308 -14.63 0.78 -8.54
C VAL A 308 -13.69 0.78 -9.73
N ASP A 309 -13.72 -0.30 -10.51
CA ASP A 309 -13.06 -0.34 -11.81
C ASP A 309 -14.05 0.16 -12.87
N LEU A 310 -13.69 1.24 -13.54
CA LEU A 310 -14.39 1.79 -14.69
C LEU A 310 -13.77 1.24 -15.96
N TYR A 311 -14.61 0.75 -16.86
CA TYR A 311 -14.22 0.22 -18.15
C TYR A 311 -14.99 0.91 -19.27
N ASP A 312 -14.25 1.37 -20.28
CA ASP A 312 -14.81 1.92 -21.50
C ASP A 312 -14.68 0.89 -22.64
N PRO A 313 -15.77 0.23 -23.04
CA PRO A 313 -15.72 -0.82 -24.06
C PRO A 313 -15.36 -0.30 -25.46
N TYR A 314 -15.47 1.01 -25.71
CA TYR A 314 -15.08 1.58 -27.01
C TYR A 314 -13.57 1.76 -27.11
N SER A 315 -12.96 2.39 -26.11
CA SER A 315 -11.50 2.66 -26.12
C SER A 315 -10.67 1.51 -25.56
N GLY A 316 -11.29 0.58 -24.82
CA GLY A 316 -10.59 -0.47 -24.07
C GLY A 316 -9.95 0.03 -22.77
N GLU A 317 -10.16 1.29 -22.40
CA GLU A 317 -9.52 1.94 -21.26
C GLU A 317 -10.10 1.47 -19.93
N LYS A 318 -9.23 1.37 -18.92
CA LYS A 318 -9.60 0.97 -17.54
C LYS A 318 -9.04 1.97 -16.53
N ILE A 319 -9.88 2.37 -15.58
CA ILE A 319 -9.49 3.23 -14.46
C ILE A 319 -9.98 2.56 -13.18
N THR A 320 -9.16 2.55 -12.12
CA THR A 320 -9.59 2.09 -10.79
C THR A 320 -9.52 3.26 -9.82
N VAL A 321 -10.60 3.48 -9.08
CA VAL A 321 -10.63 4.41 -7.95
C VAL A 321 -10.96 3.64 -6.68
N SER A 322 -10.47 4.12 -5.53
CA SER A 322 -10.65 3.42 -4.26
C SER A 322 -10.78 4.37 -3.07
N THR A 323 -11.39 3.89 -1.99
CA THR A 323 -11.42 4.57 -0.69
C THR A 323 -11.31 3.55 0.46
N PRO A 324 -10.57 3.85 1.55
CA PRO A 324 -10.58 3.02 2.74
C PRO A 324 -11.93 3.15 3.48
N PHE A 325 -12.34 2.09 4.15
CA PHE A 325 -13.60 2.04 4.90
C PHE A 325 -13.45 1.17 6.16
N HIS A 326 -13.69 1.75 7.33
CA HIS A 326 -13.60 1.04 8.61
C HIS A 326 -14.97 0.57 9.08
N VAL A 327 -15.04 -0.67 9.56
CA VAL A 327 -16.26 -1.28 10.08
C VAL A 327 -16.08 -1.63 11.55
N ASP A 328 -16.88 -1.02 12.42
CA ASP A 328 -16.92 -1.29 13.85
C ASP A 328 -17.82 -2.49 14.18
N LYS A 329 -17.49 -3.18 15.27
CA LYS A 329 -18.42 -4.14 15.90
C LYS A 329 -19.67 -3.43 16.39
N LYS A 330 -20.78 -4.16 16.49
CA LYS A 330 -22.00 -3.65 17.13
C LYS A 330 -21.95 -3.68 18.66
N TRP A 331 -21.03 -4.44 19.22
CA TRP A 331 -20.88 -4.73 20.65
C TRP A 331 -19.42 -4.60 21.08
N LYS A 332 -19.20 -4.53 22.39
CA LYS A 332 -17.87 -4.48 23.00
C LYS A 332 -17.87 -5.15 24.36
N LEU A 333 -16.87 -5.99 24.64
CA LEU A 333 -16.66 -6.56 25.97
C LEU A 333 -15.94 -5.55 26.86
N ASP A 334 -16.65 -5.02 27.86
CA ASP A 334 -16.10 -4.05 28.81
C ASP A 334 -15.38 -4.72 29.98
N GLY A 335 -15.73 -5.96 30.30
CA GLY A 335 -15.02 -6.73 31.32
C GLY A 335 -15.76 -7.96 31.83
N LEU A 336 -15.20 -8.55 32.88
CA LEU A 336 -15.71 -9.70 33.60
C LEU A 336 -15.80 -9.35 35.09
N ASP A 337 -17.00 -9.40 35.67
CA ASP A 337 -17.22 -9.27 37.11
C ASP A 337 -17.19 -10.65 37.77
N VAL A 338 -16.42 -10.81 38.84
CA VAL A 338 -16.25 -12.09 39.56
C VAL A 338 -16.53 -11.86 41.03
N ARG A 339 -17.56 -12.53 41.56
CA ARG A 339 -18.03 -12.39 42.95
C ARG A 339 -17.90 -13.70 43.70
N TYR A 340 -17.29 -13.63 44.88
CA TYR A 340 -17.06 -14.77 45.77
C TYR A 340 -16.97 -14.29 47.23
N PRO A 341 -17.19 -15.17 48.21
CA PRO A 341 -16.87 -14.86 49.61
C PRO A 341 -15.39 -14.54 49.74
N SER A 342 -15.03 -13.39 50.30
CA SER A 342 -13.62 -13.02 50.51
C SER A 342 -13.16 -13.41 51.93
N PRO A 343 -12.01 -14.08 52.08
CA PRO A 343 -11.11 -14.57 51.02
C PRO A 343 -11.71 -15.76 50.26
N LEU A 344 -11.29 -15.95 49.00
CA LEU A 344 -11.81 -17.01 48.12
C LEU A 344 -11.67 -18.37 48.80
N ARG A 345 -12.82 -19.05 49.00
CA ARG A 345 -12.87 -20.40 49.58
C ARG A 345 -13.09 -21.43 48.47
N PRO A 346 -12.12 -22.30 48.17
CA PRO A 346 -12.32 -23.45 47.30
C PRO A 346 -13.52 -24.27 47.75
N GLY A 347 -14.31 -24.78 46.81
CA GLY A 347 -15.60 -25.43 47.10
C GLY A 347 -16.77 -24.48 47.38
N SER A 348 -16.56 -23.16 47.40
CA SER A 348 -17.66 -22.18 47.46
C SER A 348 -18.15 -21.78 46.06
N ASN A 349 -19.33 -21.17 46.01
CA ASN A 349 -19.88 -20.64 44.78
C ASN A 349 -19.18 -19.32 44.38
N VAL A 350 -18.75 -19.25 43.13
CA VAL A 350 -18.20 -18.08 42.45
C VAL A 350 -19.15 -17.69 41.32
N SER A 351 -19.67 -16.46 41.36
CA SER A 351 -20.51 -15.92 40.30
C SER A 351 -19.67 -15.09 39.34
N MET A 352 -19.80 -15.35 38.05
CA MET A 352 -19.15 -14.62 36.97
C MET A 352 -20.21 -13.96 36.08
N THR A 353 -20.02 -12.69 35.75
CA THR A 353 -20.95 -11.92 34.91
C THR A 353 -20.18 -11.14 33.85
N ALA A 354 -20.59 -11.29 32.59
CA ALA A 354 -20.06 -10.52 31.48
C ALA A 354 -20.59 -9.08 31.52
N SER A 355 -19.70 -8.10 31.40
CA SER A 355 -20.06 -6.70 31.17
C SER A 355 -19.87 -6.38 29.69
N VAL A 356 -20.97 -6.18 28.97
CA VAL A 356 -20.95 -5.91 27.52
C VAL A 356 -21.79 -4.67 27.21
N SER A 357 -21.29 -3.80 26.34
CA SER A 357 -22.01 -2.65 25.81
C SER A 357 -22.32 -2.79 24.31
N GLY A 358 -23.29 -2.03 23.83
CA GLY A 358 -23.76 -2.08 22.43
C GLY A 358 -24.89 -3.08 22.21
N ASP A 359 -24.92 -3.72 21.04
CA ASP A 359 -25.93 -4.71 20.66
C ASP A 359 -25.55 -6.11 21.15
N THR A 360 -26.19 -6.57 22.21
CA THR A 360 -25.92 -7.90 22.81
C THR A 360 -26.71 -9.04 22.16
N THR A 361 -27.49 -8.76 21.12
CA THR A 361 -28.34 -9.75 20.47
C THR A 361 -27.50 -10.85 19.83
N GLY A 362 -27.76 -12.11 20.21
CA GLY A 362 -27.08 -13.26 19.63
C GLY A 362 -25.65 -13.48 20.13
N LEU A 363 -25.19 -12.73 21.13
CA LEU A 363 -23.93 -13.02 21.81
C LEU A 363 -24.03 -14.33 22.59
N ARG A 364 -22.93 -15.08 22.57
CA ARG A 364 -22.76 -16.32 23.32
C ARG A 364 -21.46 -16.26 24.12
N TYR A 365 -21.46 -16.91 25.28
CA TYR A 365 -20.45 -16.74 26.32
C TYR A 365 -19.81 -18.08 26.69
N ASN A 366 -18.53 -18.05 27.03
CA ASN A 366 -17.82 -19.15 27.64
C ASN A 366 -17.09 -18.63 28.88
N PHE A 367 -17.56 -19.01 30.07
CA PHE A 367 -16.92 -18.65 31.33
C PHE A 367 -16.02 -19.79 31.78
N VAL A 368 -14.77 -19.47 32.10
CA VAL A 368 -13.72 -20.45 32.42
C VAL A 368 -13.10 -20.09 33.76
N TRP A 369 -12.83 -21.08 34.60
CA TRP A 369 -11.92 -20.95 35.73
C TRP A 369 -10.75 -21.91 35.56
N ALA A 370 -9.55 -21.51 35.99
CA ALA A 370 -8.35 -22.34 35.92
C ALA A 370 -7.54 -22.22 37.21
N ARG A 371 -7.12 -23.35 37.78
CA ARG A 371 -6.28 -23.42 38.97
C ARG A 371 -4.83 -23.76 38.60
N ASN A 372 -3.90 -23.06 39.24
CA ASN A 372 -2.45 -23.28 39.17
C ASN A 372 -1.93 -23.39 37.73
N GLY A 373 -2.31 -22.43 36.88
CA GLY A 373 -1.88 -22.41 35.48
C GLY A 373 -2.44 -23.60 34.68
N TRP A 374 -3.75 -23.82 34.73
CA TRP A 374 -4.47 -24.88 34.01
C TRP A 374 -4.21 -26.31 34.49
N TYR A 375 -3.60 -26.51 35.66
CA TYR A 375 -3.47 -27.84 36.27
C TYR A 375 -4.84 -28.53 36.41
N SER A 376 -5.84 -27.73 36.75
CA SER A 376 -7.25 -28.12 36.79
C SER A 376 -8.06 -26.91 36.34
N TRP A 377 -9.10 -27.12 35.56
CA TRP A 377 -9.92 -26.05 34.99
C TRP A 377 -11.24 -26.62 34.53
N ASP A 378 -12.23 -25.76 34.37
CA ASP A 378 -13.51 -26.11 33.75
C ASP A 378 -14.11 -24.88 33.07
N SER A 379 -15.08 -25.11 32.19
CA SER A 379 -15.76 -24.05 31.45
C SER A 379 -17.19 -24.38 31.10
N THR A 380 -18.00 -23.36 30.83
CA THR A 380 -19.42 -23.58 30.50
C THR A 380 -19.51 -24.38 29.22
N LYS A 381 -18.64 -24.07 28.24
CA LYS A 381 -18.56 -24.76 26.96
C LYS A 381 -18.19 -26.23 27.10
N GLN A 382 -17.30 -26.59 28.04
CA GLN A 382 -16.96 -27.99 28.29
C GLN A 382 -18.14 -28.76 28.90
N MET A 383 -18.91 -28.11 29.78
CA MET A 383 -20.08 -28.71 30.41
C MET A 383 -21.26 -28.88 29.46
N THR A 384 -21.52 -27.91 28.59
CA THR A 384 -22.71 -27.88 27.71
C THR A 384 -22.43 -28.31 26.28
N GLY A 385 -21.15 -28.41 25.88
CA GLY A 385 -20.72 -28.70 24.50
C GLY A 385 -20.68 -27.48 23.57
N ASP A 386 -21.17 -26.31 23.99
CA ASP A 386 -21.18 -25.07 23.20
C ASP A 386 -21.21 -23.82 24.09
N TYR A 387 -20.97 -22.64 23.52
CA TYR A 387 -21.16 -21.36 24.20
C TYR A 387 -22.60 -21.20 24.70
N THR A 388 -22.76 -20.66 25.91
CA THR A 388 -24.08 -20.41 26.50
C THR A 388 -24.63 -19.06 26.09
N ALA A 389 -25.96 -18.90 26.01
CA ALA A 389 -26.61 -17.60 25.83
C ALA A 389 -26.71 -16.79 27.13
N ALA A 390 -26.45 -17.41 28.29
CA ALA A 390 -26.49 -16.74 29.58
C ALA A 390 -25.25 -15.84 29.74
N SER A 391 -25.46 -14.55 30.03
CA SER A 391 -24.39 -13.57 30.28
C SER A 391 -23.81 -13.64 31.70
N SER A 392 -24.24 -14.63 32.49
CA SER A 392 -23.67 -14.93 33.80
C SER A 392 -23.76 -16.42 34.12
N VAL A 393 -22.89 -16.86 35.03
CA VAL A 393 -22.87 -18.23 35.55
C VAL A 393 -22.45 -18.20 37.02
N THR A 394 -22.89 -19.20 37.79
CA THR A 394 -22.35 -19.48 39.11
C THR A 394 -21.73 -20.88 39.11
N TYR A 395 -20.46 -20.97 39.49
CA TYR A 395 -19.73 -22.22 39.64
C TYR A 395 -19.47 -22.53 41.10
N GLN A 396 -19.52 -23.80 41.45
CA GLN A 396 -18.76 -24.28 42.59
C GLN A 396 -17.35 -24.65 42.10
N ILE A 397 -16.35 -23.85 42.45
CA ILE A 397 -14.96 -24.18 42.10
C ILE A 397 -14.49 -25.40 42.90
N GLU A 398 -13.49 -26.12 42.40
CA GLU A 398 -12.98 -27.31 43.09
C GLU A 398 -12.60 -27.02 44.55
N ASN A 399 -12.80 -27.99 45.45
CA ASN A 399 -12.44 -27.84 46.86
C ASN A 399 -10.95 -28.13 47.08
N GLN A 400 -10.08 -27.40 46.39
CA GLN A 400 -8.63 -27.54 46.45
C GLN A 400 -7.95 -26.18 46.56
N SER A 401 -6.87 -26.12 47.32
CA SER A 401 -6.08 -24.90 47.43
C SER A 401 -5.32 -24.58 46.15
N GLY A 402 -5.07 -23.30 45.93
CA GLY A 402 -4.28 -22.85 44.80
C GLY A 402 -4.60 -21.44 44.34
N PHE A 403 -4.03 -21.10 43.19
CA PHE A 403 -4.21 -19.84 42.50
C PHE A 403 -5.23 -20.01 41.38
N TYR A 404 -6.31 -19.23 41.40
CA TYR A 404 -7.42 -19.31 40.46
C TYR A 404 -7.41 -18.09 39.53
N ASP A 405 -7.49 -18.36 38.23
CA ASP A 405 -7.71 -17.37 37.18
C ASP A 405 -9.12 -17.55 36.60
N PHE A 406 -9.76 -16.45 36.22
CA PHE A 406 -11.10 -16.45 35.63
C PHE A 406 -11.08 -15.77 34.26
N TYR A 407 -11.67 -16.42 33.27
CA TYR A 407 -11.71 -15.96 31.88
C TYR A 407 -13.14 -15.94 31.35
N LEU A 408 -13.33 -15.10 30.35
CA LEU A 408 -14.57 -15.01 29.60
C LEU A 408 -14.24 -14.88 28.12
N ASP A 409 -14.78 -15.77 27.30
CA ASP A 409 -14.82 -15.60 25.85
C ASP A 409 -16.25 -15.22 25.45
N VAL A 410 -16.39 -14.15 24.66
CA VAL A 410 -17.68 -13.73 24.08
C VAL A 410 -17.57 -13.82 22.58
N VAL A 411 -18.54 -14.46 21.93
CA VAL A 411 -18.59 -14.60 20.48
C VAL A 411 -19.97 -14.17 19.96
N ASP A 412 -20.00 -13.49 18.81
CA ASP A 412 -21.24 -13.14 18.13
C ASP A 412 -21.67 -14.16 17.06
N SER A 413 -22.78 -13.85 16.38
CA SER A 413 -23.33 -14.71 15.32
C SER A 413 -22.49 -14.74 14.03
N ASN A 414 -21.62 -13.76 13.81
CA ASN A 414 -20.69 -13.72 12.67
C ASN A 414 -19.35 -14.39 13.00
N GLY A 415 -19.14 -14.79 14.25
CA GLY A 415 -17.93 -15.45 14.72
C GLY A 415 -16.85 -14.49 15.24
N GLU A 416 -17.16 -13.20 15.41
CA GLU A 416 -16.22 -12.27 16.04
C GLU A 416 -16.17 -12.53 17.54
N ALA A 417 -14.96 -12.52 18.10
CA ALA A 417 -14.74 -12.85 19.51
C ALA A 417 -13.97 -11.76 20.27
N GLU A 418 -14.23 -11.66 21.56
CA GLU A 418 -13.44 -10.89 22.54
C GLU A 418 -13.26 -11.69 23.82
N HIS A 419 -12.19 -11.38 24.55
CA HIS A 419 -11.79 -12.13 25.74
C HIS A 419 -11.52 -11.19 26.91
N ALA A 420 -11.94 -11.58 28.10
CA ALA A 420 -11.61 -10.88 29.35
C ALA A 420 -11.01 -11.86 30.36
N LYS A 421 -10.18 -11.32 31.26
CA LYS A 421 -9.57 -12.05 32.36
C LYS A 421 -9.67 -11.21 33.64
N VAL A 422 -10.06 -11.84 34.75
CA VAL A 422 -9.81 -11.32 36.09
C VAL A 422 -8.52 -11.95 36.64
N GLY A 423 -7.69 -11.12 37.27
CA GLY A 423 -6.38 -11.50 37.78
C GLY A 423 -6.41 -12.70 38.75
N THR A 424 -5.23 -13.25 39.00
CA THR A 424 -5.06 -14.47 39.78
C THR A 424 -5.43 -14.26 41.26
N ILE A 425 -6.39 -15.02 41.76
CA ILE A 425 -6.88 -14.98 43.15
C ILE A 425 -6.44 -16.24 43.89
N ARG A 426 -5.84 -16.09 45.08
CA ARG A 426 -5.50 -17.24 45.92
C ARG A 426 -6.72 -17.77 46.66
N GLY A 427 -7.03 -19.05 46.46
CA GLY A 427 -8.06 -19.80 47.19
C GLY A 427 -7.46 -20.59 48.35
N TYR A 428 -8.02 -20.42 49.54
CA TYR A 428 -7.60 -21.09 50.78
C TYR A 428 -8.57 -22.20 51.16
N SER A 429 -8.12 -23.45 51.08
CA SER A 429 -8.90 -24.61 51.50
C SER A 429 -9.06 -24.65 53.02
N ALA A 430 -10.03 -25.44 53.50
CA ALA A 430 -10.18 -25.74 54.92
C ALA A 430 -8.89 -26.29 55.55
N TRP A 431 -8.09 -27.04 54.78
CA TRP A 431 -6.79 -27.53 55.22
C TRP A 431 -5.77 -26.41 55.40
N ASP A 432 -5.65 -25.48 54.45
CA ASP A 432 -4.71 -24.35 54.59
C ASP A 432 -5.04 -23.49 55.80
N ASN A 433 -6.33 -23.29 56.08
CA ASN A 433 -6.77 -22.54 57.25
C ASN A 433 -6.35 -23.24 58.55
N ARG A 434 -6.56 -24.56 58.65
CA ARG A 434 -6.10 -25.37 59.80
C ARG A 434 -4.60 -25.29 59.96
N GLU A 435 -3.85 -25.50 58.88
CA GLU A 435 -2.40 -25.49 58.90
C GLU A 435 -1.84 -24.11 59.25
N ALA A 436 -2.44 -23.02 58.76
CA ALA A 436 -2.01 -21.67 59.11
C ALA A 436 -2.12 -21.42 60.62
N VAL A 437 -3.26 -21.75 61.23
CA VAL A 437 -3.46 -21.58 62.68
C VAL A 437 -2.51 -22.48 63.48
N VAL A 438 -2.34 -23.75 63.07
CA VAL A 438 -1.43 -24.69 63.73
C VAL A 438 0.03 -24.25 63.61
N TRP A 439 0.47 -23.77 62.44
CA TRP A 439 1.81 -23.23 62.25
C TRP A 439 2.04 -21.98 63.09
N THR A 440 1.06 -21.07 63.16
CA THR A 440 1.12 -19.90 64.04
C THR A 440 1.32 -20.31 65.49
N ALA A 441 0.58 -21.31 65.99
CA ALA A 441 0.72 -21.81 67.34
C ALA A 441 2.09 -22.48 67.57
N LEU A 442 2.54 -23.35 66.66
CA LEU A 442 3.83 -24.03 66.75
C LEU A 442 5.01 -23.05 66.74
N ASN A 443 4.93 -21.95 65.99
CA ASN A 443 5.95 -20.90 65.97
C ASN A 443 6.05 -20.10 67.28
N GLN A 444 5.08 -20.26 68.18
CA GLN A 444 5.14 -19.66 69.51
C GLN A 444 5.78 -20.58 70.57
N VAL A 445 6.08 -21.84 70.25
CA VAL A 445 6.63 -22.80 71.21
C VAL A 445 7.94 -22.29 71.82
N GLY A 446 8.01 -22.29 73.14
CA GLY A 446 9.12 -21.78 73.93
C GLY A 446 8.66 -20.83 75.04
N TYR A 447 9.62 -20.20 75.70
CA TYR A 447 9.32 -19.20 76.73
C TYR A 447 8.67 -17.96 76.11
N ARG A 448 7.46 -17.67 76.58
CA ARG A 448 6.57 -16.60 76.12
C ARG A 448 5.82 -16.02 77.30
N SER A 449 5.60 -14.71 77.28
CA SER A 449 4.77 -14.04 78.26
C SER A 449 3.32 -14.10 77.83
N GLY A 450 2.41 -14.54 78.70
CA GLY A 450 0.99 -14.59 78.37
C GLY A 450 0.36 -13.22 78.05
N TRP A 451 1.01 -12.15 78.53
CA TRP A 451 0.68 -10.76 78.16
C TRP A 451 0.79 -10.50 76.65
N GLU A 452 1.66 -11.21 75.93
CA GLU A 452 1.81 -11.08 74.47
C GLU A 452 0.51 -11.43 73.72
N TYR A 453 -0.33 -12.27 74.31
CA TYR A 453 -1.59 -12.71 73.73
C TYR A 453 -2.79 -11.97 74.33
N GLU A 454 -2.73 -11.63 75.62
CA GLU A 454 -3.80 -10.91 76.32
C GLU A 454 -3.95 -9.46 75.88
N THR A 455 -2.83 -8.74 75.67
CA THR A 455 -2.89 -7.35 75.20
C THR A 455 -3.62 -7.22 73.86
N PRO A 456 -3.29 -8.01 72.81
CA PRO A 456 -4.05 -7.98 71.56
C PRO A 456 -5.54 -8.31 71.72
N LEU A 457 -5.90 -9.21 72.64
CA LEU A 457 -7.30 -9.56 72.91
C LEU A 457 -8.07 -8.36 73.46
N LEU A 458 -7.48 -7.66 74.44
CA LEU A 458 -8.05 -6.45 75.03
C LEU A 458 -8.14 -5.31 74.00
N ASP A 459 -7.11 -5.13 73.18
CA ASP A 459 -7.08 -4.14 72.11
C ASP A 459 -8.18 -4.39 71.07
N ALA A 460 -8.54 -5.66 70.83
CA ALA A 460 -9.64 -6.05 69.97
C ALA A 460 -11.03 -5.89 70.63
N GLY A 461 -11.10 -5.37 71.86
CA GLY A 461 -12.34 -5.17 72.62
C GLY A 461 -12.77 -6.38 73.45
N GLY A 462 -11.87 -7.36 73.65
CA GLY A 462 -12.13 -8.53 74.47
C GLY A 462 -12.18 -8.25 75.96
N THR A 463 -12.66 -9.24 76.71
CA THR A 463 -12.82 -9.16 78.16
C THR A 463 -12.04 -10.26 78.88
N LEU A 464 -11.66 -9.97 80.13
CA LEU A 464 -10.98 -10.90 81.01
C LEU A 464 -11.98 -11.74 81.80
N CYS A 465 -11.65 -13.01 82.01
CA CYS A 465 -12.37 -13.89 82.94
C CYS A 465 -12.36 -13.28 84.36
N ASN A 466 -13.55 -12.90 84.84
CA ASN A 466 -13.76 -12.24 86.14
C ASN A 466 -12.90 -10.98 86.38
N GLY A 467 -12.48 -10.28 85.32
CA GLY A 467 -11.61 -9.11 85.44
C GLY A 467 -10.19 -9.42 85.92
N ARG A 468 -9.75 -10.69 85.86
CA ARG A 468 -8.42 -11.13 86.31
C ARG A 468 -7.52 -11.48 85.13
N HIS A 469 -6.27 -11.07 85.23
CA HIS A 469 -5.19 -11.46 84.33
C HIS A 469 -4.67 -12.87 84.66
N GLY A 470 -3.92 -13.47 83.74
CA GLY A 470 -3.25 -14.75 84.01
C GLY A 470 -3.97 -15.97 83.45
N TRP A 471 -4.94 -15.77 82.55
CA TRP A 471 -5.78 -16.83 82.00
C TRP A 471 -5.61 -16.90 80.49
N TYR A 472 -4.44 -17.41 80.07
CA TYR A 472 -3.94 -17.18 78.71
C TYR A 472 -4.31 -18.25 77.68
N CYS A 473 -4.89 -19.39 78.10
CA CYS A 473 -5.08 -20.54 77.21
C CYS A 473 -6.07 -20.27 76.06
N ALA A 474 -7.29 -19.82 76.35
CA ALA A 474 -8.25 -19.44 75.31
C ALA A 474 -7.78 -18.22 74.50
N THR A 475 -7.17 -17.25 75.19
CA THR A 475 -6.57 -16.05 74.60
C THR A 475 -5.49 -16.39 73.57
N PHE A 476 -4.60 -17.33 73.88
CA PHE A 476 -3.55 -17.79 72.98
C PHE A 476 -4.14 -18.45 71.74
N VAL A 477 -5.14 -19.33 71.90
CA VAL A 477 -5.79 -19.97 70.75
C VAL A 477 -6.45 -18.90 69.87
N TRP A 478 -7.19 -17.94 70.45
CA TRP A 478 -7.74 -16.80 69.72
C TRP A 478 -6.66 -16.02 68.94
N TRP A 479 -5.56 -15.70 69.61
CA TRP A 479 -4.46 -14.96 69.01
C TRP A 479 -3.88 -15.71 67.80
N CYS A 480 -3.82 -17.05 67.84
CA CYS A 480 -3.38 -17.84 66.70
C CYS A 480 -4.31 -17.68 65.48
N PHE A 481 -5.63 -17.60 65.69
CA PHE A 481 -6.58 -17.31 64.62
C PHE A 481 -6.41 -15.88 64.09
N ARG A 482 -6.18 -14.90 64.97
CA ARG A 482 -5.91 -13.51 64.59
C ARG A 482 -4.68 -13.38 63.71
N GLU A 483 -3.54 -13.90 64.14
CA GLU A 483 -2.28 -13.78 63.40
C GLU A 483 -2.28 -14.59 62.10
N ALA A 484 -3.05 -15.67 62.04
CA ALA A 484 -3.28 -16.38 60.78
C ALA A 484 -4.17 -15.60 59.80
N GLY A 485 -4.73 -14.44 60.19
CA GLY A 485 -5.69 -13.66 59.39
C GLY A 485 -7.07 -14.31 59.31
N LEU A 486 -7.40 -15.18 60.27
CA LEU A 486 -8.58 -16.05 60.29
C LEU A 486 -9.51 -15.75 61.47
N SER A 487 -9.49 -14.52 61.99
CA SER A 487 -10.40 -14.07 63.06
C SER A 487 -11.88 -14.29 62.73
N ASN A 488 -12.24 -14.28 61.45
CA ASN A 488 -13.60 -14.56 60.99
C ASN A 488 -14.04 -16.03 61.17
N LEU A 489 -13.12 -16.94 61.48
CA LEU A 489 -13.43 -18.34 61.80
C LEU A 489 -13.59 -18.56 63.31
N TRP A 490 -13.36 -17.53 64.13
CA TRP A 490 -13.43 -17.58 65.58
C TRP A 490 -14.85 -17.33 66.08
N GLY A 491 -15.53 -18.38 66.55
CA GLY A 491 -16.83 -18.27 67.21
C GLY A 491 -17.87 -17.43 66.44
N GLU A 492 -18.80 -16.83 67.18
CA GLU A 492 -19.72 -15.76 66.78
C GLU A 492 -19.09 -14.36 67.02
N GLY A 493 -17.77 -14.28 67.21
CA GLY A 493 -17.05 -13.03 67.47
C GLY A 493 -16.90 -12.65 68.96
N GLY A 494 -17.27 -13.55 69.89
CA GLY A 494 -17.02 -13.34 71.32
C GLY A 494 -15.53 -13.36 71.68
N LEU A 495 -15.00 -12.23 72.14
CA LEU A 495 -13.62 -12.11 72.63
C LEU A 495 -13.58 -12.23 74.15
N GLN A 496 -13.36 -13.45 74.65
CA GLN A 496 -13.35 -13.74 76.07
C GLN A 496 -12.20 -14.70 76.41
N SER A 497 -11.46 -14.41 77.48
CA SER A 497 -10.34 -15.26 77.93
C SER A 497 -10.78 -16.53 78.66
N ASP A 498 -12.09 -16.75 78.84
CA ASP A 498 -12.71 -17.88 79.52
C ASP A 498 -12.97 -19.07 78.56
N PRO A 499 -12.27 -20.21 78.74
CA PRO A 499 -12.46 -21.41 77.91
C PRO A 499 -13.88 -22.00 77.94
N GLU A 500 -14.61 -21.84 79.04
CA GLU A 500 -15.99 -22.35 79.15
C GLU A 500 -16.97 -21.52 78.33
N TYR A 501 -16.76 -20.20 78.28
CA TYR A 501 -17.54 -19.31 77.42
C TYR A 501 -17.36 -19.70 75.95
N LEU A 502 -16.09 -19.86 75.52
CA LEU A 502 -15.74 -20.28 74.16
C LEU A 502 -16.39 -21.63 73.80
N ALA A 503 -16.33 -22.63 74.69
CA ALA A 503 -16.96 -23.91 74.44
C ALA A 503 -18.50 -23.80 74.32
N ASN A 504 -19.13 -22.96 75.14
CA ASN A 504 -20.58 -22.71 75.08
C ASN A 504 -20.99 -22.00 73.78
N GLU A 505 -20.19 -21.07 73.29
CA GLU A 505 -20.39 -20.41 72.00
C GLU A 505 -20.37 -21.43 70.86
N TYR A 506 -19.35 -22.29 70.79
CA TYR A 506 -19.32 -23.36 69.79
C TYR A 506 -20.45 -24.39 69.94
N ARG A 507 -20.99 -24.60 71.15
CA ARG A 507 -22.21 -25.43 71.33
C ARG A 507 -23.42 -24.78 70.69
N GLN A 508 -23.59 -23.47 70.86
CA GLN A 508 -24.70 -22.72 70.25
C GLN A 508 -24.61 -22.72 68.72
N MET A 509 -23.39 -22.70 68.18
CA MET A 509 -23.11 -22.82 66.75
C MET A 509 -23.30 -24.25 66.19
N GLY A 510 -23.52 -25.26 67.05
CA GLY A 510 -23.54 -26.67 66.63
C GLY A 510 -22.17 -27.22 66.20
N ALA A 511 -21.08 -26.52 66.52
CA ALA A 511 -19.71 -26.84 66.13
C ALA A 511 -18.89 -27.51 67.25
N TYR A 512 -19.52 -27.81 68.40
CA TYR A 512 -18.93 -28.50 69.53
C TYR A 512 -19.36 -29.98 69.58
N SER A 513 -18.43 -30.85 69.94
CA SER A 513 -18.67 -32.28 70.18
C SER A 513 -18.10 -32.72 71.52
N SER A 514 -18.90 -33.43 72.31
CA SER A 514 -18.43 -34.11 73.53
C SER A 514 -17.73 -35.44 73.24
N ASN A 515 -17.83 -35.97 72.01
CA ASN A 515 -17.15 -37.19 71.61
C ASN A 515 -15.72 -36.86 71.15
N ILE A 516 -14.80 -36.77 72.12
CA ILE A 516 -13.40 -36.42 71.88
C ILE A 516 -12.68 -37.27 70.82
N TYR A 517 -13.13 -38.50 70.57
CA TYR A 517 -12.50 -39.38 69.60
C TYR A 517 -12.57 -38.87 68.16
N GLY A 518 -13.48 -37.93 67.85
CA GLY A 518 -13.59 -37.25 66.57
C GLY A 518 -12.74 -35.99 66.39
N ALA A 519 -11.93 -35.62 67.38
CA ALA A 519 -11.00 -34.49 67.27
C ALA A 519 -9.95 -34.74 66.19
N GLN A 520 -9.60 -33.69 65.45
CA GLN A 520 -8.59 -33.70 64.40
C GLN A 520 -7.66 -32.49 64.53
N ARG A 521 -6.54 -32.53 63.80
CA ARG A 521 -5.60 -31.39 63.68
C ARG A 521 -6.33 -30.10 63.29
N GLY A 522 -6.02 -29.01 63.99
CA GLY A 522 -6.66 -27.70 63.85
C GLY A 522 -7.87 -27.48 64.76
N ASP A 523 -8.49 -28.54 65.29
CA ASP A 523 -9.61 -28.37 66.25
C ASP A 523 -9.12 -27.73 67.56
N ILE A 524 -10.05 -27.15 68.32
CA ILE A 524 -9.81 -26.63 69.68
C ILE A 524 -10.33 -27.68 70.66
N VAL A 525 -9.49 -28.18 71.56
CA VAL A 525 -9.91 -29.14 72.60
C VAL A 525 -10.03 -28.46 73.96
N PHE A 526 -10.98 -28.95 74.76
CA PHE A 526 -11.32 -28.38 76.06
C PHE A 526 -11.13 -29.42 77.16
N ALA A 527 -10.55 -29.01 78.28
CA ALA A 527 -10.32 -29.87 79.44
C ALA A 527 -10.79 -29.22 80.74
N TYR A 528 -10.94 -30.09 81.75
CA TYR A 528 -11.13 -29.70 83.14
C TYR A 528 -9.87 -30.08 83.90
N ILE A 529 -9.15 -29.09 84.43
CA ILE A 529 -7.91 -29.31 85.18
C ILE A 529 -8.15 -29.00 86.66
N VAL A 530 -8.62 -27.79 86.97
CA VAL A 530 -9.09 -27.35 88.29
C VAL A 530 -10.01 -26.16 88.09
N PRO A 531 -11.13 -26.00 88.83
CA PRO A 531 -12.08 -24.92 88.63
C PRO A 531 -11.54 -23.59 89.19
N TRP A 532 -11.72 -22.50 88.44
CA TRP A 532 -11.18 -21.17 88.78
C TRP A 532 -12.27 -20.31 89.43
N ARG A 533 -13.53 -20.66 89.14
CA ARG A 533 -14.74 -20.22 89.84
C ARG A 533 -15.72 -21.41 89.93
N ASN A 534 -16.60 -21.39 90.92
CA ASN A 534 -17.67 -22.38 91.07
C ASN A 534 -19.01 -21.76 90.62
N PRO A 535 -19.83 -22.44 89.79
CA PRO A 535 -19.58 -23.70 89.08
C PRO A 535 -18.92 -23.51 87.70
N GLN A 536 -17.91 -24.34 87.38
CA GLN A 536 -17.26 -24.46 86.06
C GLN A 536 -17.05 -25.93 85.70
N SER A 537 -17.21 -26.24 84.41
CA SER A 537 -17.04 -27.57 83.81
C SER A 537 -15.90 -27.64 82.80
N ILE A 538 -15.42 -26.48 82.32
CA ILE A 538 -14.30 -26.33 81.40
C ILE A 538 -13.39 -25.24 81.94
N THR A 539 -12.09 -25.50 81.96
CA THR A 539 -11.11 -24.58 82.53
C THR A 539 -9.89 -24.42 81.63
N HIS A 540 -9.75 -25.20 80.56
CA HIS A 540 -8.59 -25.11 79.68
C HIS A 540 -9.00 -25.29 78.22
N ALA A 541 -8.28 -24.62 77.32
CA ALA A 541 -8.41 -24.77 75.88
C ALA A 541 -7.02 -24.90 75.24
N ALA A 542 -6.92 -25.73 74.22
CA ALA A 542 -5.68 -25.93 73.48
C ALA A 542 -5.94 -26.22 72.00
N LEU A 543 -4.94 -25.95 71.15
CA LEU A 543 -5.03 -26.19 69.71
C LEU A 543 -4.46 -27.58 69.37
N VAL A 544 -5.24 -28.41 68.69
CA VAL A 544 -4.81 -29.75 68.28
C VAL A 544 -3.80 -29.69 67.14
N VAL A 545 -2.65 -30.33 67.34
CA VAL A 545 -1.63 -30.50 66.29
C VAL A 545 -1.61 -31.90 65.72
N ASP A 546 -1.92 -32.93 66.50
CA ASP A 546 -1.95 -34.31 65.98
C ASP A 546 -2.88 -35.18 66.82
N THR A 547 -3.42 -36.24 66.23
CA THR A 547 -4.31 -37.18 66.95
C THR A 547 -3.97 -38.62 66.63
N SER A 548 -4.04 -39.47 67.65
CA SER A 548 -3.94 -40.93 67.51
C SER A 548 -5.24 -41.58 68.00
N PRO A 549 -5.41 -42.92 67.90
CA PRO A 549 -6.56 -43.60 68.48
C PRO A 549 -6.76 -43.32 69.98
N THR A 550 -5.67 -43.11 70.75
CA THR A 550 -5.70 -43.01 72.23
C THR A 550 -5.23 -41.67 72.80
N THR A 551 -4.52 -40.85 72.02
CA THR A 551 -3.92 -39.57 72.47
C THR A 551 -4.25 -38.41 71.54
N ILE A 552 -4.10 -37.19 72.06
CA ILE A 552 -4.17 -35.92 71.32
C ILE A 552 -2.91 -35.13 71.68
N THR A 553 -2.20 -34.69 70.66
CA THR A 553 -1.09 -33.75 70.78
C THR A 553 -1.62 -32.34 70.52
N VAL A 554 -1.30 -31.41 71.41
CA VAL A 554 -1.77 -30.03 71.38
C VAL A 554 -0.62 -29.04 71.58
N VAL A 555 -0.81 -27.83 71.08
CA VAL A 555 -0.06 -26.66 71.53
C VAL A 555 -0.90 -25.93 72.57
N GLU A 556 -0.33 -25.77 73.76
CA GLU A 556 -1.00 -25.15 74.90
C GLU A 556 -0.25 -23.89 75.32
N GLY A 557 -0.97 -22.77 75.45
CA GLY A 557 -0.48 -21.56 76.08
C GLY A 557 -0.92 -21.51 77.54
N ASN A 558 -0.17 -22.14 78.45
CA ASN A 558 -0.51 -22.16 79.88
C ASN A 558 0.58 -21.48 80.74
N THR A 559 0.26 -20.26 81.16
CA THR A 559 0.57 -19.52 82.42
C THR A 559 1.93 -19.77 83.11
N ASP A 560 2.76 -18.72 83.14
CA ASP A 560 4.06 -18.60 83.83
C ASP A 560 5.15 -19.65 83.52
N GLY A 561 5.20 -20.10 82.25
CA GLY A 561 6.27 -20.99 81.80
C GLY A 561 6.51 -21.08 80.29
N GLY A 562 5.61 -20.56 79.44
CA GLY A 562 5.76 -20.56 77.97
C GLY A 562 4.63 -21.27 77.23
N VAL A 563 4.78 -21.40 75.91
CA VAL A 563 3.90 -22.17 75.02
C VAL A 563 4.58 -23.50 74.74
N TRP A 564 3.85 -24.61 74.91
CA TRP A 564 4.44 -25.95 74.86
C TRP A 564 3.60 -26.91 74.02
N VAL A 565 4.28 -27.94 73.48
CA VAL A 565 3.63 -29.07 72.81
C VAL A 565 3.49 -30.19 73.82
N HIS A 566 2.26 -30.61 74.11
CA HIS A 566 1.97 -31.72 75.02
C HIS A 566 1.17 -32.81 74.33
N THR A 567 1.36 -34.06 74.75
CA THR A 567 0.56 -35.20 74.33
C THR A 567 -0.20 -35.73 75.53
N TRP A 568 -1.53 -35.68 75.47
CA TRP A 568 -2.40 -36.15 76.55
C TRP A 568 -3.27 -37.32 76.08
N PRO A 569 -3.64 -38.25 76.98
CA PRO A 569 -4.66 -39.25 76.69
C PRO A 569 -6.00 -38.59 76.33
N LYS A 570 -6.76 -39.17 75.41
CA LYS A 570 -8.06 -38.62 74.97
C LYS A 570 -9.05 -38.40 76.11
N PHE A 571 -9.03 -39.24 77.14
CA PHE A 571 -9.91 -39.11 78.31
C PHE A 571 -9.62 -37.85 79.16
N HIS A 572 -8.50 -37.16 78.93
CA HIS A 572 -8.19 -35.88 79.60
C HIS A 572 -9.10 -34.74 79.14
N TRP A 573 -9.62 -34.82 77.92
CA TRP A 573 -10.41 -33.77 77.30
C TRP A 573 -11.91 -34.08 77.40
N VAL A 574 -12.71 -33.05 77.65
CA VAL A 574 -14.17 -33.17 77.82
C VAL A 574 -14.95 -32.90 76.53
N GLY A 575 -14.26 -32.42 75.49
CA GLY A 575 -14.81 -32.22 74.16
C GLY A 575 -13.89 -31.39 73.28
N TYR A 576 -14.32 -31.15 72.06
CA TYR A 576 -13.63 -30.29 71.10
C TYR A 576 -14.63 -29.41 70.35
N ALA A 577 -14.15 -28.28 69.88
CA ALA A 577 -14.84 -27.44 68.91
C ALA A 577 -14.08 -27.47 67.59
N ARG A 578 -14.85 -27.40 66.51
CA ARG A 578 -14.33 -27.26 65.15
C ARG A 578 -14.69 -25.89 64.63
N PRO A 579 -13.74 -24.94 64.63
CA PRO A 579 -13.92 -23.65 63.99
C PRO A 579 -14.40 -23.85 62.54
N ALA A 580 -15.31 -22.99 62.07
CA ALA A 580 -15.95 -23.15 60.77
C ALA A 580 -14.94 -22.95 59.63
N TYR A 581 -14.38 -24.03 59.10
CA TYR A 581 -13.43 -24.00 57.99
C TYR A 581 -14.13 -23.94 56.63
#